data_AF-A0A2G0CJ55-F1
#
_entry.id   AF-A0A2G0CJ55-F1
#
_cell.length_a   1.000
_cell.length_b   1.000
_cell.length_c   1.000
_cell.angle_alpha   90.00
_cell.angle_beta   90.00
_cell.angle_gamma   90.00
#
_symmetry.space_group_name_H-M   'P 1'
#
loop_
_entity.id
_entity.type
_entity.pdbx_description
1 polymer ?
#
loop_
_entity_poly.entity_id
_entity_poly.type
_entity_poly.pdbx_seq_one_letter_code
_entity_poly.pdbx_strand_id
1 'polypeptide(L)'
;MYLRLLGTATSQGVPVIGCHCAACTSTDPRDQRLRASAVLCAGEARFNIDAGPDFRHQMLAAGMERLDAILLTHEHNDHTAGIDDVRPFCFMQQMDMPVYCLDRVARELRERFAYAFTDYPGVPKLDVRRVDFGDRIEFGGQSVELLRVNHGNLPILGIRVGKLAYLTDVKTLPEETLARLTDLDTLIISCLNHHGTHSHMSVEESLAYVDRLRPRRTVLFHLSHRLGPHAEFSASLPAGVEVGYDGMQLTV
;
A
#
# COMPACT_ATOMS: atom_id res chain seq x y z
N MET A 1 18.19 0.93 -1.75
CA MET A 1 16.92 0.78 -2.51
C MET A 1 15.95 1.83 -1.97
N TYR A 2 14.76 2.07 -2.53
CA TYR A 2 13.78 2.93 -1.85
C TYR A 2 12.33 2.49 -2.14
N LEU A 3 11.43 2.77 -1.21
CA LEU A 3 9.99 2.68 -1.38
C LEU A 3 9.42 4.11 -1.48
N ARG A 4 8.54 4.35 -2.45
CA ARG A 4 7.79 5.60 -2.60
C ARG A 4 6.32 5.36 -2.31
N LEU A 5 5.73 6.13 -1.40
CA LEU A 5 4.28 6.16 -1.20
C LEU A 5 3.65 6.85 -2.41
N LEU A 6 2.66 6.19 -3.03
CA LEU A 6 1.91 6.69 -4.18
C LEU A 6 0.54 7.22 -3.80
N GLY A 7 -0.04 6.65 -2.74
CA GLY A 7 -1.24 7.16 -2.08
C GLY A 7 -1.18 6.86 -0.59
N THR A 8 -1.74 7.76 0.22
CA THR A 8 -1.67 7.69 1.68
C THR A 8 -3.04 7.77 2.37
N ALA A 9 -4.14 7.83 1.61
CA ALA A 9 -5.49 7.80 2.14
C ALA A 9 -6.04 6.38 2.36
N THR A 10 -7.08 6.33 3.18
CA THR A 10 -8.09 5.26 3.17
C THR A 10 -8.86 5.19 1.85
N SER A 11 -9.62 4.11 1.66
CA SER A 11 -10.55 3.83 0.55
C SER A 11 -11.28 5.01 -0.13
N GLN A 12 -11.67 6.04 0.62
CA GLN A 12 -12.42 7.19 0.10
C GLN A 12 -11.55 8.28 -0.55
N GLY A 13 -10.22 8.22 -0.38
CA GLY A 13 -9.34 9.36 -0.67
C GLY A 13 -9.49 10.51 0.36
N VAL A 14 -8.64 11.53 0.22
CA VAL A 14 -8.85 12.85 0.83
C VAL A 14 -8.53 13.91 -0.24
N PRO A 15 -9.41 14.89 -0.53
CA PRO A 15 -10.75 15.11 0.04
C PRO A 15 -11.74 13.97 -0.23
N VAL A 16 -12.64 13.73 0.73
CA VAL A 16 -13.79 12.84 0.55
C VAL A 16 -14.87 13.56 -0.26
N ILE A 17 -15.46 12.87 -1.25
CA ILE A 17 -16.52 13.42 -2.13
C ILE A 17 -17.66 14.01 -1.29
N GLY A 18 -17.97 15.30 -1.51
CA GLY A 18 -19.04 16.03 -0.81
C GLY A 18 -18.72 16.44 0.62
N CYS A 19 -17.48 16.27 1.10
CA CYS A 19 -17.08 16.68 2.44
C CYS A 19 -16.40 18.07 2.46
N HIS A 20 -16.72 18.88 3.48
CA HIS A 20 -16.19 20.22 3.68
C HIS A 20 -15.52 20.40 5.06
N CYS A 21 -15.00 19.32 5.67
CA CYS A 21 -14.22 19.44 6.91
C CYS A 21 -12.83 20.04 6.65
N ALA A 22 -12.14 20.49 7.70
CA ALA A 22 -10.83 21.15 7.62
C ALA A 22 -9.79 20.40 6.75
N ALA A 23 -9.70 19.07 6.85
CA ALA A 23 -8.81 18.26 6.02
C ALA A 23 -9.24 18.27 4.53
N CYS A 24 -10.53 18.14 4.25
CA CYS A 24 -11.07 18.13 2.88
C CYS A 24 -11.07 19.50 2.20
N THR A 25 -10.97 20.60 2.96
CA THR A 25 -10.83 21.98 2.45
C THR A 25 -9.42 22.54 2.62
N SER A 26 -8.47 21.72 3.06
CA SER A 26 -7.08 22.12 3.28
C SER A 26 -6.42 22.53 1.97
N THR A 27 -5.60 23.59 2.02
CA THR A 27 -4.73 24.01 0.91
C THR A 27 -3.33 23.43 1.01
N ASP A 28 -3.03 22.66 2.07
CA ASP A 28 -1.77 21.90 2.17
C ASP A 28 -1.80 20.77 1.14
N PRO A 29 -0.84 20.67 0.20
CA PRO A 29 -0.81 19.60 -0.79
C PRO A 29 -0.69 18.20 -0.15
N ARG A 30 -0.21 18.10 1.10
CA ARG A 30 -0.09 16.83 1.83
C ARG A 30 -1.42 16.31 2.40
N ASP A 31 -2.48 17.11 2.33
CA ASP A 31 -3.85 16.68 2.64
C ASP A 31 -4.61 16.18 1.40
N GLN A 32 -4.08 16.38 0.20
CA GLN A 32 -4.53 15.72 -1.02
C GLN A 32 -3.89 14.34 -1.09
N ARG A 33 -4.72 13.29 -0.96
CA ARG A 33 -4.28 11.92 -0.72
C ARG A 33 -5.09 10.93 -1.54
N LEU A 34 -4.39 10.19 -2.38
CA LEU A 34 -4.86 9.09 -3.20
C LEU A 34 -4.98 7.81 -2.35
N ARG A 35 -5.73 6.81 -2.83
CA ARG A 35 -5.91 5.52 -2.13
C ARG A 35 -4.56 4.81 -1.94
N ALA A 36 -4.41 4.14 -0.81
CA ALA A 36 -3.16 3.51 -0.37
C ALA A 36 -2.48 2.66 -1.46
N SER A 37 -1.26 3.04 -1.83
CA SER A 37 -0.41 2.29 -2.76
C SER A 37 1.04 2.76 -2.57
N ALA A 38 2.00 1.90 -2.90
CA ALA A 38 3.42 2.22 -2.86
C ALA A 38 4.21 1.46 -3.93
N VAL A 39 5.38 1.98 -4.30
CA VAL A 39 6.28 1.33 -5.25
C VAL A 39 7.69 1.20 -4.69
N LEU A 40 8.23 -0.01 -4.75
CA LEU A 40 9.61 -0.34 -4.43
C LEU A 40 10.47 -0.18 -5.69
N CYS A 41 11.53 0.63 -5.59
CA CYS A 41 12.41 1.01 -6.68
C CYS A 41 13.84 0.51 -6.42
N ALA A 42 14.38 -0.27 -7.37
CA ALA A 42 15.71 -0.87 -7.28
C ALA A 42 16.46 -0.78 -8.62
N GLY A 43 17.32 0.24 -8.77
CA GLY A 43 17.89 0.58 -10.07
C GLY A 43 16.77 0.98 -11.04
N GLU A 44 16.65 0.30 -12.17
CA GLU A 44 15.53 0.46 -13.09
C GLU A 44 14.27 -0.32 -12.69
N ALA A 45 14.39 -1.33 -11.81
CA ALA A 45 13.27 -2.20 -11.48
C ALA A 45 12.22 -1.51 -10.60
N ARG A 46 10.95 -1.84 -10.82
CA ARG A 46 9.76 -1.27 -10.15
C ARG A 46 8.80 -2.39 -9.73
N PHE A 47 8.56 -2.51 -8.44
CA PHE A 47 7.57 -3.44 -7.87
C PHE A 47 6.50 -2.61 -7.17
N ASN A 48 5.31 -2.57 -7.74
CA ASN A 48 4.17 -1.82 -7.19
C ASN A 48 3.37 -2.66 -6.19
N ILE A 49 2.84 -2.02 -5.16
CA ILE A 49 2.01 -2.60 -4.11
C ILE A 49 0.64 -1.93 -4.25
N ASP A 50 -0.36 -2.74 -4.55
CA ASP A 50 -1.74 -2.40 -4.86
C ASP A 50 -1.95 -1.53 -6.12
N ALA A 51 -2.92 -1.92 -6.94
CA ALA A 51 -3.35 -1.24 -8.16
C ALA A 51 -4.76 -0.66 -7.96
N GLY A 52 -4.85 0.29 -7.01
CA GLY A 52 -6.10 0.98 -6.68
C GLY A 52 -6.66 1.86 -7.82
N PRO A 53 -7.85 2.45 -7.68
CA PRO A 53 -8.47 3.21 -8.75
C PRO A 53 -7.80 4.56 -9.03
N ASP A 54 -6.75 4.92 -8.28
CA ASP A 54 -5.85 6.05 -8.60
C ASP A 54 -4.60 5.61 -9.39
N PHE A 55 -4.40 4.31 -9.64
CA PHE A 55 -3.15 3.73 -10.16
C PHE A 55 -2.61 4.49 -11.38
N ARG A 56 -3.44 4.79 -12.38
CA ARG A 56 -3.03 5.61 -13.54
C ARG A 56 -2.49 6.98 -13.14
N HIS A 57 -3.17 7.70 -12.25
CA HIS A 57 -2.73 9.01 -11.79
C HIS A 57 -1.45 8.91 -10.94
N GLN A 58 -1.37 7.89 -10.09
CA GLN A 58 -0.19 7.55 -9.29
C GLN A 58 1.03 7.28 -10.17
N MET A 59 0.91 6.44 -11.21
CA MET A 59 1.98 6.15 -12.16
C MET A 59 2.43 7.40 -12.93
N LEU A 60 1.49 8.25 -13.37
CA LEU A 60 1.80 9.49 -14.07
C LEU A 60 2.50 10.52 -13.17
N ALA A 61 1.98 10.77 -11.97
CA ALA A 61 2.61 11.66 -10.98
C ALA A 61 3.98 11.14 -10.52
N ALA A 62 4.16 9.82 -10.52
CA ALA A 62 5.40 9.15 -10.22
C ALA A 62 6.46 9.21 -11.34
N GLY A 63 6.10 9.65 -12.56
CA GLY A 63 6.94 9.57 -13.75
C GLY A 63 7.31 8.12 -14.10
N MET A 64 6.35 7.20 -14.01
CA MET A 64 6.60 5.77 -14.13
C MET A 64 6.55 5.29 -15.59
N GLU A 65 7.70 4.90 -16.13
CA GLU A 65 7.85 4.41 -17.51
C GLU A 65 8.01 2.89 -17.61
N ARG A 66 8.26 2.21 -16.47
CA ARG A 66 8.38 0.74 -16.35
C ARG A 66 7.65 0.23 -15.11
N LEU A 67 7.12 -0.99 -15.20
CA LEU A 67 6.63 -1.78 -14.08
C LEU A 67 7.01 -3.25 -14.27
N ASP A 68 7.62 -3.90 -13.28
CA ASP A 68 8.12 -5.28 -13.41
C ASP A 68 7.27 -6.30 -12.65
N ALA A 69 6.55 -5.86 -11.60
CA ALA A 69 5.66 -6.69 -10.82
C ALA A 69 4.63 -5.85 -10.03
N ILE A 70 3.51 -6.47 -9.70
CA ILE A 70 2.48 -5.95 -8.78
C ILE A 70 2.27 -6.96 -7.65
N LEU A 71 2.13 -6.50 -6.41
CA LEU A 71 1.61 -7.27 -5.27
C LEU A 71 0.22 -6.71 -4.95
N LEU A 72 -0.81 -7.55 -4.93
CA LEU A 72 -2.13 -7.16 -4.42
C LEU A 72 -2.26 -7.66 -2.98
N THR A 73 -2.36 -6.74 -2.03
CA THR A 73 -2.44 -7.04 -0.60
C THR A 73 -3.72 -7.81 -0.27
N HIS A 74 -4.84 -7.37 -0.86
CA HIS A 74 -6.16 -7.98 -0.74
C HIS A 74 -7.13 -7.54 -1.86
N GLU A 75 -8.39 -7.97 -1.77
CA GLU A 75 -9.42 -7.87 -2.82
C GLU A 75 -10.31 -6.62 -2.74
N HIS A 76 -10.03 -5.66 -1.87
CA HIS A 76 -10.84 -4.45 -1.81
C HIS A 76 -10.59 -3.54 -3.03
N ASN A 77 -11.62 -2.80 -3.44
CA ASN A 77 -11.60 -2.08 -4.72
C ASN A 77 -10.59 -0.93 -4.73
N ASP A 78 -10.35 -0.30 -3.58
CA ASP A 78 -9.31 0.71 -3.38
C ASP A 78 -7.88 0.18 -3.58
N HIS A 79 -7.68 -1.13 -3.61
CA HIS A 79 -6.40 -1.80 -3.87
C HIS A 79 -6.32 -2.50 -5.24
N THR A 80 -7.45 -2.63 -5.95
CA THR A 80 -7.55 -3.50 -7.16
C THR A 80 -8.26 -2.87 -8.36
N ALA A 81 -9.08 -1.84 -8.19
CA ALA A 81 -9.95 -1.32 -9.25
C ALA A 81 -9.22 -0.61 -10.41
N GLY A 82 -7.94 -0.29 -10.27
CA GLY A 82 -7.10 0.27 -11.33
C GLY A 82 -6.23 -0.77 -12.06
N ILE A 83 -6.42 -2.07 -11.82
CA ILE A 83 -5.61 -3.12 -12.47
C ILE A 83 -5.70 -3.10 -14.00
N ASP A 84 -6.77 -2.54 -14.58
CA ASP A 84 -6.92 -2.40 -16.04
C ASP A 84 -5.92 -1.39 -16.64
N ASP A 85 -5.56 -0.35 -15.88
CA ASP A 85 -4.59 0.69 -16.27
C ASP A 85 -3.13 0.19 -16.26
N VAL A 86 -2.88 -1.07 -15.91
CA VAL A 86 -1.57 -1.75 -16.07
C VAL A 86 -1.22 -1.97 -17.54
N ARG A 87 -2.24 -2.06 -18.40
CA ARG A 87 -2.18 -2.38 -19.83
C ARG A 87 -1.08 -1.64 -20.64
N PRO A 88 -0.78 -0.34 -20.44
CA PRO A 88 0.31 0.33 -21.15
C PRO A 88 1.68 -0.31 -20.88
N PHE A 89 1.96 -0.76 -19.64
CA PHE A 89 3.21 -1.46 -19.33
C PHE A 89 3.31 -2.79 -20.07
N CYS A 90 2.22 -3.56 -20.15
CA CYS A 90 2.18 -4.81 -20.93
C CYS A 90 2.57 -4.59 -22.40
N PHE A 91 2.08 -3.50 -23.03
CA PHE A 91 2.42 -3.17 -24.40
C PHE A 91 3.83 -2.60 -24.56
N MET A 92 4.25 -1.68 -23.69
CA MET A 92 5.58 -1.06 -23.78
C MET A 92 6.72 -2.06 -23.51
N GLN A 93 6.50 -3.00 -22.58
CA GLN A 93 7.50 -3.99 -22.17
C GLN A 93 7.34 -5.36 -22.86
N GLN A 94 6.29 -5.54 -23.68
CA GLN A 94 5.97 -6.80 -24.37
C GLN A 94 5.93 -8.01 -23.42
N MET A 95 5.25 -7.85 -22.28
CA MET A 95 5.17 -8.87 -21.24
C MET A 95 3.79 -8.94 -20.60
N ASP A 96 3.44 -10.13 -20.12
CA ASP A 96 2.31 -10.34 -19.22
C ASP A 96 2.75 -9.90 -17.82
N MET A 97 2.02 -8.99 -17.18
CA MET A 97 2.42 -8.38 -15.91
C MET A 97 2.35 -9.41 -14.78
N PRO A 98 3.46 -9.68 -14.05
CA PRO A 98 3.44 -10.50 -12.86
C PRO A 98 2.59 -9.86 -11.76
N VAL A 99 1.50 -10.52 -11.38
CA VAL A 99 0.62 -10.10 -10.26
C VAL A 99 0.70 -11.15 -9.17
N TYR A 100 1.42 -10.84 -8.10
CA TYR A 100 1.54 -11.67 -6.91
C TYR A 100 0.36 -11.41 -5.97
N CYS A 101 -0.35 -12.47 -5.55
CA CYS A 101 -1.43 -12.36 -4.56
C CYS A 101 -1.81 -13.72 -3.93
N LEU A 102 -2.57 -13.69 -2.83
CA LEU A 102 -3.16 -14.90 -2.23
C LEU A 102 -4.19 -15.53 -3.19
N ASP A 103 -4.41 -16.86 -3.11
CA ASP A 103 -5.40 -17.54 -3.98
C ASP A 103 -6.79 -16.88 -3.92
N ARG A 104 -7.25 -16.48 -2.74
CA ARG A 104 -8.53 -15.77 -2.55
C ARG A 104 -8.61 -14.52 -3.44
N VAL A 105 -7.57 -13.70 -3.48
CA VAL A 105 -7.48 -12.50 -4.34
C VAL A 105 -7.38 -12.91 -5.82
N ALA A 106 -6.65 -13.98 -6.14
CA ALA A 106 -6.52 -14.49 -7.50
C ALA A 106 -7.84 -15.02 -8.10
N ARG A 107 -8.82 -15.39 -7.26
CA ARG A 107 -10.19 -15.74 -7.69
C ARG A 107 -11.03 -14.50 -7.91
N GLU A 108 -11.07 -13.59 -6.94
CA GLU A 108 -11.78 -12.30 -7.03
C GLU A 108 -11.33 -11.48 -8.25
N LEU A 109 -10.03 -11.46 -8.54
CA LEU A 109 -9.47 -10.79 -9.70
C LEU A 109 -10.02 -11.37 -11.02
N ARG A 110 -10.12 -12.70 -11.13
CA ARG A 110 -10.66 -13.38 -12.31
C ARG A 110 -12.17 -13.18 -12.47
N GLU A 111 -12.91 -13.03 -11.37
CA GLU A 111 -14.35 -12.80 -11.41
C GLU A 111 -14.67 -11.34 -11.76
N ARG A 112 -14.11 -10.38 -11.02
CA ARG A 112 -14.41 -8.95 -11.18
C ARG A 112 -13.83 -8.35 -12.47
N PHE A 113 -12.69 -8.87 -12.93
CA PHE A 113 -12.00 -8.42 -14.15
C PHE A 113 -11.96 -9.51 -15.21
N ALA A 114 -13.00 -10.36 -15.31
CA ALA A 114 -13.05 -11.49 -16.25
C ALA A 114 -12.63 -11.14 -17.69
N TYR A 115 -12.96 -9.94 -18.17
CA TYR A 115 -12.52 -9.39 -19.46
C TYR A 115 -10.99 -9.43 -19.66
N ALA A 116 -10.20 -9.12 -18.63
CA ALA A 116 -8.73 -9.17 -18.63
C ALA A 116 -8.15 -10.59 -18.80
N PHE A 117 -8.98 -11.63 -18.61
CA PHE A 117 -8.60 -13.03 -18.73
C PHE A 117 -9.18 -13.70 -19.99
N THR A 118 -9.44 -12.90 -21.04
CA THR A 118 -9.93 -13.35 -22.34
C THR A 118 -8.92 -13.07 -23.45
N ASP A 119 -9.07 -13.73 -24.61
CA ASP A 119 -8.29 -13.46 -25.83
C ASP A 119 -8.69 -12.16 -26.55
N TYR A 120 -9.45 -11.25 -25.90
CA TYR A 120 -9.92 -10.02 -26.55
C TYR A 120 -8.73 -9.08 -26.88
N PRO A 121 -8.62 -8.56 -28.11
CA PRO A 121 -7.51 -7.69 -28.49
C PRO A 121 -7.41 -6.44 -27.62
N GLY A 122 -6.26 -6.25 -26.99
CA GLY A 122 -5.97 -5.04 -26.23
C GLY A 122 -6.42 -5.05 -24.77
N VAL A 123 -6.67 -6.21 -24.16
CA VAL A 123 -6.77 -6.38 -22.70
C VAL A 123 -5.42 -6.16 -21.99
N PRO A 124 -5.39 -5.82 -20.68
CA PRO A 124 -4.19 -6.03 -19.87
C PRO A 124 -3.88 -7.53 -19.81
N LYS A 125 -2.62 -7.92 -19.95
CA LYS A 125 -2.21 -9.31 -19.78
C LYS A 125 -1.61 -9.50 -18.39
N LEU A 126 -2.20 -10.39 -17.59
CA LEU A 126 -1.85 -10.57 -16.17
C LEU A 126 -1.36 -12.01 -15.91
N ASP A 127 -0.09 -12.16 -15.58
CA ASP A 127 0.51 -13.40 -15.07
C ASP A 127 0.27 -13.50 -13.56
N VAL A 128 -0.87 -14.10 -13.18
CA VAL A 128 -1.31 -14.18 -11.78
C VAL A 128 -0.56 -15.29 -11.03
N ARG A 129 0.41 -14.88 -10.21
CA ARG A 129 1.29 -15.72 -9.40
C ARG A 129 0.74 -15.83 -7.97
N ARG A 130 0.35 -17.05 -7.59
CA ARG A 130 -0.12 -17.32 -6.23
C ARG A 130 1.07 -17.37 -5.26
N VAL A 131 0.90 -16.74 -4.10
CA VAL A 131 1.85 -16.70 -2.97
C VAL A 131 1.12 -16.94 -1.66
N ASP A 132 1.85 -17.22 -0.59
CA ASP A 132 1.32 -17.38 0.77
C ASP A 132 2.14 -16.55 1.79
N PHE A 133 1.72 -16.54 3.05
CA PHE A 133 2.43 -15.90 4.15
C PHE A 133 3.73 -16.64 4.47
N GLY A 134 4.86 -16.20 3.89
CA GLY A 134 6.15 -16.87 4.11
C GLY A 134 7.20 -16.53 3.06
N ASP A 135 6.86 -16.65 1.77
CA ASP A 135 7.61 -16.15 0.60
C ASP A 135 7.96 -14.66 0.80
N ARG A 136 9.01 -13.99 0.31
CA ARG A 136 10.23 -14.36 -0.43
C ARG A 136 10.10 -14.39 -1.95
N ILE A 137 9.70 -13.23 -2.48
CA ILE A 137 9.84 -12.84 -3.89
C ILE A 137 11.18 -12.09 -4.05
N GLU A 138 12.06 -12.57 -4.92
CA GLU A 138 13.31 -11.87 -5.23
C GLU A 138 13.06 -10.66 -6.15
N PHE A 139 13.55 -9.49 -5.75
CA PHE A 139 13.41 -8.25 -6.51
C PHE A 139 14.61 -7.32 -6.32
N GLY A 140 15.24 -6.89 -7.41
CA GLY A 140 16.29 -5.87 -7.37
C GLY A 140 17.50 -6.23 -6.50
N GLY A 141 17.77 -7.53 -6.31
CA GLY A 141 18.83 -8.03 -5.42
C GLY A 141 18.48 -8.03 -3.94
N GLN A 142 17.18 -7.96 -3.57
CA GLN A 142 16.68 -8.18 -2.21
C GLN A 142 15.49 -9.15 -2.21
N SER A 143 15.33 -9.89 -1.12
CA SER A 143 14.14 -10.69 -0.83
C SER A 143 13.03 -9.80 -0.28
N VAL A 144 11.91 -9.69 -1.01
CA VAL A 144 10.65 -9.14 -0.49
C VAL A 144 9.94 -10.24 0.28
N GLU A 145 9.91 -10.09 1.60
CA GLU A 145 9.28 -11.01 2.53
C GLU A 145 7.81 -10.62 2.78
N LEU A 146 6.89 -11.54 2.51
CA LEU A 146 5.45 -11.40 2.68
C LEU A 146 5.07 -11.77 4.11
N LEU A 147 4.34 -10.85 4.74
CA LEU A 147 3.90 -10.92 6.12
C LEU A 147 2.38 -11.08 6.18
N ARG A 148 1.90 -11.74 7.23
CA ARG A 148 0.46 -11.83 7.49
C ARG A 148 0.01 -10.64 8.31
N VAL A 149 -0.94 -9.89 7.79
CA VAL A 149 -1.68 -8.83 8.48
C VAL A 149 -3.13 -9.25 8.60
N ASN A 150 -3.80 -8.96 9.72
CA ASN A 150 -5.23 -9.19 9.86
C ASN A 150 -6.00 -7.87 9.70
N HIS A 151 -6.73 -7.74 8.59
CA HIS A 151 -7.71 -6.69 8.33
C HIS A 151 -9.06 -7.09 8.95
N GLY A 152 -9.22 -6.84 10.24
CA GLY A 152 -10.28 -7.45 11.04
C GLY A 152 -10.12 -8.98 11.04
N ASN A 153 -11.10 -9.70 10.50
CA ASN A 153 -11.05 -11.16 10.33
C ASN A 153 -10.44 -11.62 9.00
N LEU A 154 -10.13 -10.70 8.08
CA LEU A 154 -9.56 -11.01 6.77
C LEU A 154 -8.03 -11.03 6.85
N PRO A 155 -7.35 -12.17 6.65
CA PRO A 155 -5.89 -12.18 6.54
C PRO A 155 -5.48 -11.65 5.16
N ILE A 156 -4.56 -10.69 5.15
CA ILE A 156 -4.05 -9.95 3.98
C ILE A 156 -2.51 -9.90 4.02
N LEU A 157 -1.89 -9.51 2.90
CA LEU A 157 -0.43 -9.41 2.79
C LEU A 157 0.08 -8.02 3.23
N GLY A 158 1.08 -8.01 4.10
CA GLY A 158 2.04 -6.90 4.25
C GLY A 158 3.42 -7.32 3.71
N ILE A 159 4.40 -6.41 3.68
CA ILE A 159 5.77 -6.77 3.28
C ILE A 159 6.86 -6.29 4.25
N ARG A 160 7.99 -6.98 4.25
CA ARG A 160 9.29 -6.55 4.76
C ARG A 160 10.34 -6.66 3.67
N VAL A 161 11.20 -5.66 3.54
CA VAL A 161 12.38 -5.66 2.66
C VAL A 161 13.55 -5.11 3.47
N GLY A 162 14.57 -5.93 3.74
CA GLY A 162 15.69 -5.57 4.62
C GLY A 162 15.20 -5.11 6.00
N LYS A 163 15.36 -3.81 6.30
CA LYS A 163 14.95 -3.16 7.55
C LYS A 163 13.73 -2.24 7.40
N LEU A 164 13.04 -2.26 6.26
CA LEU A 164 11.80 -1.56 6.03
C LEU A 164 10.61 -2.52 6.05
N ALA A 165 9.50 -2.14 6.67
CA ALA A 165 8.22 -2.84 6.59
C ALA A 165 7.10 -1.92 6.09
N TYR A 166 6.18 -2.46 5.28
CA TYR A 166 4.97 -1.79 4.78
C TYR A 166 3.74 -2.63 5.11
N LEU A 167 2.87 -2.10 5.97
CA LEU A 167 1.72 -2.78 6.55
C LEU A 167 0.47 -1.89 6.39
N THR A 168 -0.26 -2.08 5.28
CA THR A 168 -1.57 -1.45 5.06
C THR A 168 -2.67 -2.19 5.83
N ASP A 169 -3.83 -1.54 6.01
CA ASP A 169 -5.10 -2.19 6.38
C ASP A 169 -5.08 -3.03 7.67
N VAL A 170 -4.14 -2.74 8.57
CA VAL A 170 -3.94 -3.47 9.83
C VAL A 170 -5.09 -3.19 10.79
N LYS A 171 -5.71 -4.25 11.32
CA LYS A 171 -6.36 -4.23 12.64
C LYS A 171 -5.51 -4.91 13.70
N THR A 172 -4.97 -6.09 13.39
CA THR A 172 -4.03 -6.79 14.27
C THR A 172 -2.87 -7.41 13.49
N LEU A 173 -1.73 -7.58 14.16
CA LEU A 173 -0.59 -8.33 13.67
C LEU A 173 -0.49 -9.64 14.47
N PRO A 174 -0.53 -10.82 13.81
CA PRO A 174 -0.25 -12.10 14.46
C PRO A 174 1.14 -12.14 15.11
N GLU A 175 1.31 -12.96 16.14
CA GLU A 175 2.61 -13.11 16.83
C GLU A 175 3.71 -13.65 15.90
N GLU A 176 3.37 -14.50 14.91
CA GLU A 176 4.32 -14.94 13.88
C GLU A 176 4.84 -13.79 13.00
N THR A 177 4.02 -12.76 12.78
CA THR A 177 4.40 -11.56 12.03
C THR A 177 5.20 -10.60 12.91
N LEU A 178 4.83 -10.46 14.19
CA LEU A 178 5.56 -9.60 15.14
C LEU A 178 6.99 -10.11 15.39
N ALA A 179 7.19 -11.44 15.46
CA ALA A 179 8.53 -12.04 15.50
C ALA A 179 9.39 -11.68 14.27
N ARG A 180 8.76 -11.49 13.10
CA ARG A 180 9.40 -11.08 11.83
C ARG A 180 9.53 -9.56 11.66
N LEU A 181 9.07 -8.74 12.61
CA LEU A 181 9.15 -7.27 12.57
C LEU A 181 10.19 -6.70 13.56
N THR A 182 11.23 -7.47 13.85
CA THR A 182 12.36 -7.06 14.70
C THR A 182 13.45 -6.31 13.91
N ASP A 183 14.16 -5.39 14.59
CA ASP A 183 15.28 -4.60 14.03
C ASP A 183 14.90 -3.82 12.75
N LEU A 184 13.84 -3.01 12.85
CA LEU A 184 13.36 -2.14 11.78
C LEU A 184 14.01 -0.75 11.83
N ASP A 185 14.49 -0.29 10.68
CA ASP A 185 14.88 1.10 10.48
C ASP A 185 13.67 1.96 10.11
N THR A 186 12.74 1.43 9.32
CA THR A 186 11.51 2.14 8.92
C THR A 186 10.28 1.23 9.02
N LEU A 187 9.26 1.66 9.75
CA LEU A 187 7.94 1.04 9.78
C LEU A 187 6.92 1.96 9.09
N ILE A 188 6.29 1.48 8.02
CA ILE A 188 5.14 2.15 7.39
C ILE A 188 3.90 1.37 7.79
N ILE A 189 2.98 2.00 8.52
CA ILE A 189 1.84 1.30 9.14
C ILE A 189 0.54 2.11 9.05
N SER A 190 -0.57 1.41 8.75
CA SER A 190 -1.89 2.03 8.59
C SER A 190 -2.45 2.60 9.90
N CYS A 191 -3.01 3.80 9.84
CA CYS A 191 -3.61 4.50 10.99
C CYS A 191 -4.85 5.29 10.52
N LEU A 192 -6.06 4.76 10.73
CA LEU A 192 -7.24 5.30 10.05
C LEU A 192 -7.73 6.65 10.61
N ASN A 193 -7.98 6.72 11.92
CA ASN A 193 -8.41 7.90 12.67
C ASN A 193 -8.29 7.68 14.19
N HIS A 194 -8.72 8.62 15.02
CA HIS A 194 -8.66 8.49 16.49
C HIS A 194 -9.50 7.34 17.09
N HIS A 195 -10.39 6.70 16.34
CA HIS A 195 -11.29 5.65 16.84
C HIS A 195 -11.12 4.28 16.16
N GLY A 196 -10.47 4.23 15.00
CA GLY A 196 -10.33 3.00 14.20
C GLY A 196 -11.67 2.45 13.70
N THR A 197 -11.69 1.17 13.35
CA THR A 197 -12.92 0.38 13.05
C THR A 197 -12.75 -1.06 13.51
N HIS A 198 -13.67 -1.94 13.10
CA HIS A 198 -13.52 -3.40 13.19
C HIS A 198 -12.38 -3.96 12.31
N SER A 199 -11.91 -3.19 11.31
CA SER A 199 -10.97 -3.63 10.28
C SER A 199 -9.68 -2.79 10.18
N HIS A 200 -9.64 -1.59 10.77
CA HIS A 200 -8.43 -0.76 10.84
C HIS A 200 -8.14 -0.28 12.26
N MET A 201 -6.86 -0.01 12.53
CA MET A 201 -6.39 0.59 13.78
C MET A 201 -6.79 2.05 13.96
N SER A 202 -6.98 2.43 15.22
CA SER A 202 -6.96 3.82 15.68
C SER A 202 -5.52 4.38 15.74
N VAL A 203 -5.38 5.69 15.99
CA VAL A 203 -4.07 6.32 16.30
C VAL A 203 -3.41 5.62 17.50
N GLU A 204 -4.16 5.38 18.57
CA GLU A 204 -3.67 4.74 19.80
C GLU A 204 -3.23 3.29 19.54
N GLU A 205 -4.05 2.51 18.84
CA GLU A 205 -3.71 1.13 18.46
C GLU A 205 -2.46 1.08 17.57
N SER A 206 -2.31 2.05 16.64
CA SER A 206 -1.14 2.15 15.77
C SER A 206 0.13 2.48 16.55
N LEU A 207 0.07 3.46 17.47
CA LEU A 207 1.19 3.85 18.32
C LEU A 207 1.59 2.74 19.30
N ALA A 208 0.64 1.94 19.79
CA ALA A 208 0.95 0.76 20.62
C ALA A 208 1.83 -0.27 19.87
N TYR A 209 1.66 -0.45 18.56
CA TYR A 209 2.60 -1.25 17.76
C TYR A 209 3.96 -0.55 17.56
N VAL A 210 4.01 0.78 17.46
CA VAL A 210 5.29 1.52 17.42
C VAL A 210 6.08 1.31 18.71
N ASP A 211 5.43 1.44 19.88
CA ASP A 211 6.06 1.22 21.19
C ASP A 211 6.52 -0.24 21.40
N ARG A 212 5.78 -1.20 20.83
CA ARG A 212 6.12 -2.64 20.86
C ARG A 212 7.28 -2.99 19.91
N LEU A 213 7.30 -2.44 18.70
CA LEU A 213 8.27 -2.79 17.65
C LEU A 213 9.55 -1.93 17.69
N ARG A 214 9.47 -0.71 18.22
CA ARG A 214 10.56 0.27 18.37
C ARG A 214 11.40 0.48 17.10
N PRO A 215 10.78 0.76 15.94
CA PRO A 215 11.51 1.11 14.73
C PRO A 215 12.28 2.42 14.94
N ARG A 216 13.37 2.64 14.18
CA ARG A 216 14.08 3.94 14.23
C ARG A 216 13.24 5.11 13.68
N ARG A 217 12.30 4.82 12.77
CA ARG A 217 11.41 5.76 12.10
C ARG A 217 10.07 5.09 11.81
N THR A 218 8.96 5.79 12.06
CA THR A 218 7.61 5.35 11.70
C THR A 218 6.92 6.35 10.78
N VAL A 219 6.27 5.84 9.74
CA VAL A 219 5.38 6.60 8.86
C VAL A 219 3.96 6.07 9.00
N LEU A 220 3.04 6.93 9.48
CA LEU A 220 1.61 6.62 9.54
C LEU A 220 0.95 6.96 8.19
N PHE A 221 0.21 6.02 7.61
CA PHE A 221 -0.51 6.21 6.35
C PHE A 221 -1.87 5.48 6.36
N HIS A 222 -2.54 5.35 5.21
CA HIS A 222 -3.92 4.85 5.10
C HIS A 222 -4.90 5.70 5.96
N LEU A 223 -4.73 7.02 5.86
CA LEU A 223 -5.36 8.00 6.73
C LEU A 223 -6.76 8.38 6.21
N SER A 224 -7.70 8.61 7.13
CA SER A 224 -8.97 9.26 6.77
C SER A 224 -8.94 10.76 7.08
N HIS A 225 -9.79 11.52 6.39
CA HIS A 225 -10.01 12.97 6.63
C HIS A 225 -10.43 13.34 8.07
N ARG A 226 -10.70 12.36 8.94
CA ARG A 226 -11.11 12.54 10.34
C ARG A 226 -9.94 12.79 11.30
N LEU A 227 -8.70 12.75 10.81
CA LEU A 227 -7.51 13.13 11.58
C LEU A 227 -7.23 14.65 11.56
N GLY A 228 -8.00 15.42 10.78
CA GLY A 228 -7.73 16.84 10.56
C GLY A 228 -6.58 17.07 9.57
N PRO A 229 -6.15 18.34 9.39
CA PRO A 229 -5.07 18.72 8.48
C PRO A 229 -3.73 18.08 8.85
N HIS A 230 -2.91 17.78 7.83
CA HIS A 230 -1.62 17.11 7.97
C HIS A 230 -0.71 17.78 9.00
N ALA A 231 -0.63 19.11 8.99
CA ALA A 231 0.24 19.87 9.88
C ALA A 231 -0.19 19.76 11.35
N GLU A 232 -1.49 19.80 11.64
CA GLU A 232 -2.05 19.68 12.99
C GLU A 232 -1.86 18.26 13.53
N PHE A 233 -2.19 17.24 12.73
CA PHE A 233 -2.00 15.85 13.14
C PHE A 233 -0.51 15.53 13.34
N SER A 234 0.38 15.99 12.45
CA SER A 234 1.83 15.79 12.60
C SER A 234 2.39 16.40 13.89
N ALA A 235 1.90 17.57 14.29
CA ALA A 235 2.31 18.23 15.53
C ALA A 235 1.84 17.50 16.80
N SER A 236 0.86 16.59 16.69
CA SER A 236 0.37 15.78 17.81
C SER A 236 1.13 14.46 18.03
N LEU A 237 2.00 14.06 17.09
CA LEU A 237 2.67 12.77 17.11
C LEU A 237 3.96 12.78 17.96
N PRO A 238 4.32 11.64 18.59
CA PRO A 238 5.56 11.52 19.33
C PRO A 238 6.79 11.54 18.40
N ALA A 239 7.95 11.91 18.95
CA ALA A 239 9.20 11.95 18.20
C ALA A 239 9.53 10.58 17.56
N GLY A 240 9.97 10.61 16.30
CA GLY A 240 10.23 9.40 15.50
C GLY A 240 9.03 8.87 14.73
N VAL A 241 7.83 9.44 14.92
CA VAL A 241 6.61 9.12 14.15
C VAL A 241 6.22 10.32 13.31
N GLU A 242 5.97 10.10 12.02
CA GLU A 242 5.55 11.15 11.08
C GLU A 242 4.32 10.74 10.26
N VAL A 243 3.67 11.72 9.65
CA VAL A 243 2.52 11.52 8.77
C VAL A 243 3.02 11.33 7.33
N GLY A 244 2.72 10.18 6.73
CA GLY A 244 3.01 9.93 5.33
C GLY A 244 2.25 10.90 4.42
N TYR A 245 2.79 11.15 3.22
CA TYR A 245 2.15 11.94 2.18
C TYR A 245 2.48 11.36 0.80
N ASP A 246 1.66 11.68 -0.19
CA ASP A 246 1.80 11.14 -1.54
C ASP A 246 3.10 11.64 -2.19
N GLY A 247 3.87 10.73 -2.80
CA GLY A 247 5.20 11.00 -3.35
C GLY A 247 6.35 10.87 -2.34
N MET A 248 6.10 10.69 -1.04
CA MET A 248 7.14 10.51 -0.01
C MET A 248 8.04 9.31 -0.31
N GLN A 249 9.36 9.48 -0.21
CA GLN A 249 10.36 8.44 -0.44
C GLN A 249 11.06 8.00 0.85
N LEU A 250 11.29 6.70 0.97
CA LEU A 250 11.82 6.03 2.15
C LEU A 250 12.90 5.03 1.72
N THR A 251 14.12 5.22 2.20
CA THR A 251 15.24 4.32 1.87
C THR A 251 15.02 2.93 2.46
N VAL A 252 15.39 1.91 1.67
CA VAL A 252 15.49 0.50 2.04
C VAL A 252 16.96 0.09 2.05
#